data_AF-A0A526YF53-F1
#
_entry.id   AF-A0A526YF53-F1
#
_cell.length_a   1.000
_cell.length_b   1.000
_cell.length_c   1.000
_cell.angle_alpha   90.00
_cell.angle_beta   90.00
_cell.angle_gamma   90.00
#
_symmetry.space_group_name_H-M   'P 1'
#
loop_
_entity.id
_entity.type
_entity.pdbx_description
1 polymer ?
#
loop_
_entity_poly.entity_id
_entity_poly.type
_entity_poly.pdbx_seq_one_letter_code
_entity_poly.pdbx_strand_id
1 'polypeptide(L)' 'IVTGDPTQIDLPQNTKSGLVEALRILDGVTGMVTVRFNEGDVVRHPLVAEIVKAYDRDGKLARGLGAEG' A
#
# COMPACT_ATOMS: atom_id res chain seq x y z
N ILE A 1 3.02 -19.54 -1.67
CA ILE A 1 2.90 -18.12 -2.08
C ILE A 1 2.15 -17.41 -0.96
N VAL A 2 2.67 -16.28 -0.49
CA VAL A 2 2.03 -15.42 0.50
C VAL A 2 1.77 -14.08 -0.17
N THR A 3 0.58 -13.51 0.02
CA THR A 3 0.18 -12.21 -0.53
C THR A 3 -0.24 -11.28 0.60
N GLY A 4 0.04 -9.99 0.48
CA GLY A 4 -0.39 -8.99 1.46
C GLY A 4 -0.11 -7.57 0.99
N ASP A 5 -0.79 -6.60 1.60
CA ASP A 5 -0.62 -5.18 1.35
C ASP A 5 0.01 -4.52 2.58
N PRO A 6 1.27 -4.06 2.52
CA PRO A 6 1.95 -3.45 3.66
C PRO A 6 1.33 -2.10 4.08
N THR A 7 0.48 -1.48 3.25
CA THR A 7 -0.21 -0.22 3.58
C THR A 7 -1.47 -0.43 4.42
N GLN A 8 -2.00 -1.66 4.47
CA GLN A 8 -3.19 -2.00 5.26
C GLN A 8 -2.77 -2.54 6.63
N ILE A 9 -2.55 -1.63 7.58
CA ILE A 9 -2.22 -1.96 8.97
C ILE A 9 -3.45 -1.71 9.84
N ASP A 10 -4.23 -2.76 10.07
CA ASP A 10 -5.36 -2.75 11.00
C ASP A 10 -4.96 -3.41 12.33
N LEU A 11 -3.98 -2.79 13.01
CA LEU A 11 -3.44 -3.27 14.28
C LEU A 11 -3.59 -2.19 15.36
N PRO A 12 -3.69 -2.59 16.65
CA PRO A 12 -3.67 -1.64 17.75
C PRO A 12 -2.41 -0.76 17.70
N GLN A 13 -2.55 0.47 18.19
CA GLN A 13 -1.46 1.44 18.21
C GLN A 13 -0.21 0.85 18.90
N ASN A 14 0.97 1.15 18.34
CA ASN A 14 2.27 0.59 18.73
C ASN A 14 2.47 -0.91 18.48
N THR A 15 1.57 -1.59 17.77
CA THR A 15 1.80 -2.97 17.30
C THR A 15 2.61 -2.94 16.01
N LYS A 16 3.68 -3.74 15.93
CA LYS A 16 4.44 -3.90 14.69
C LYS A 16 3.67 -4.75 13.68
N SER A 17 3.70 -4.36 12.41
CA SER A 17 3.13 -5.18 11.32
C SER A 17 4.00 -6.41 11.08
N GLY A 18 3.42 -7.60 11.23
CA GLY A 18 4.09 -8.86 10.95
C GLY A 18 4.50 -9.01 9.49
N LEU A 19 3.73 -8.46 8.55
CA LEU A 19 4.08 -8.45 7.12
C LEU A 19 5.32 -7.59 6.86
N VAL A 20 5.38 -6.39 7.42
CA VAL A 20 6.52 -5.49 7.28
C VAL A 20 7.77 -6.11 7.91
N GLU A 21 7.62 -6.74 9.08
CA GLU A 21 8.71 -7.45 9.74
C GLU A 21 9.19 -8.65 8.94
N ALA A 22 8.29 -9.49 8.41
CA ALA A 22 8.63 -10.62 7.57
C ALA A 22 9.39 -10.19 6.30
N LEU A 23 8.92 -9.13 5.61
CA LEU A 23 9.62 -8.59 4.44
C LEU A 23 11.05 -8.14 4.76
N ARG A 24 11.30 -7.62 5.96
CA ARG A 24 12.64 -7.24 6.42
C ARG A 24 13.50 -8.44 6.81
N ILE A 25 12.94 -9.41 7.53
CA ILE A 25 13.67 -10.58 8.03
C ILE A 25 14.05 -11.53 6.89
N LEU A 26 13.17 -11.68 5.90
CA LEU A 26 13.34 -12.62 4.80
C LEU A 26 14.13 -12.03 3.61
N ASP A 27 14.56 -10.77 3.72
CA ASP A 27 15.40 -10.13 2.70
C ASP A 27 16.74 -10.87 2.57
N GLY A 28 17.11 -11.23 1.34
CA GLY A 28 18.33 -11.99 1.05
C GLY A 28 18.30 -13.49 1.38
N VAL A 29 17.19 -14.05 1.86
CA VAL A 29 17.07 -15.50 2.13
C VAL A 29 17.13 -16.28 0.81
N THR A 30 18.07 -17.24 0.72
CA THR A 30 18.24 -18.06 -0.49
C THR A 30 16.98 -18.90 -0.76
N GLY A 31 16.49 -18.85 -2.00
CA GLY A 31 15.28 -19.57 -2.41
C GLY A 31 13.97 -18.82 -2.15
N MET A 32 14.02 -17.58 -1.64
CA MET A 32 12.86 -16.69 -1.50
C MET A 32 12.94 -15.52 -2.47
N VAL A 33 11.78 -15.11 -2.98
CA VAL A 33 11.64 -13.95 -3.86
C VAL A 33 10.48 -13.11 -3.36
N THR A 34 10.73 -11.82 -3.16
CA THR A 34 9.68 -10.83 -2.88
C THR A 34 9.33 -10.12 -4.19
N VAL A 35 8.07 -10.18 -4.60
CA VAL A 35 7.57 -9.45 -5.76
C VAL A 35 6.67 -8.32 -5.27
N ARG A 36 6.95 -7.09 -5.72
CA ARG A 36 6.15 -5.90 -5.38
C ARG A 36 5.34 -5.48 -6.58
N PHE A 37 4.02 -5.40 -6.41
CA PHE A 37 3.13 -4.87 -7.43
C PHE A 37 2.96 -3.37 -7.26
N ASN A 38 2.76 -2.69 -8.36
CA ASN A 38 2.41 -1.27 -8.42
C ASN A 38 1.04 -1.10 -9.09
N GLU A 39 0.59 0.14 -9.23
CA GLU A 39 -0.73 0.45 -9.81
C GLU A 39 -0.91 -0.11 -11.23
N GLY A 40 0.16 -0.13 -12.03
CA GLY A 40 0.17 -0.64 -13.40
C GLY A 40 0.01 -2.16 -13.50
N ASP A 41 0.28 -2.90 -12.42
CA ASP A 41 0.08 -4.35 -12.37
C ASP A 41 -1.37 -4.74 -12.07
N VAL A 42 -2.25 -3.77 -11.81
CA VAL A 42 -3.63 -4.01 -11.42
C VAL A 42 -4.58 -3.70 -12.57
N VAL A 43 -5.18 -4.74 -13.13
CA VAL A 43 -6.27 -4.61 -14.10
C VAL A 43 -7.55 -4.23 -13.37
N ARG A 44 -8.04 -3.01 -13.63
CA ARG A 44 -9.32 -2.51 -13.11
C ARG A 44 -10.28 -2.24 -14.26
N HIS A 45 -11.56 -2.39 -13.98
CA HIS A 45 -12.58 -1.86 -14.89
C HIS A 45 -12.38 -0.34 -15.06
N PRO A 46 -12.49 0.23 -16.28
CA PRO A 46 -12.20 1.65 -16.52
C PRO A 46 -12.94 2.60 -15.57
N LEU A 47 -14.23 2.34 -15.30
CA LEU A 47 -15.02 3.13 -14.34
C LEU A 47 -14.44 3.11 -12.92
N VAL A 48 -13.96 1.96 -12.45
CA VAL A 48 -13.37 1.83 -11.11
C VAL A 48 -12.06 2.62 -11.02
N ALA A 49 -11.24 2.60 -12.07
CA ALA A 49 -10.03 3.40 -12.12
C ALA A 49 -10.33 4.91 -12.04
N GLU A 50 -11.36 5.39 -12.74
CA GLU A 50 -11.79 6.79 -12.67
C GLU A 50 -12.34 7.17 -11.29
N ILE A 51 -13.09 6.28 -10.64
CA ILE A 51 -13.55 6.49 -9.25
C ILE A 51 -12.35 6.63 -8.31
N VAL A 52 -11.39 5.70 -8.35
CA VAL A 52 -10.19 5.75 -7.49
C VAL A 52 -9.41 7.06 -7.71
N LYS A 53 -9.17 7.45 -8.97
CA LYS A 53 -8.49 8.71 -9.29
C LYS A 53 -9.22 9.94 -8.74
N ALA A 54 -10.56 9.92 -8.70
CA ALA A 54 -11.33 11.03 -8.14
C ALA A 54 -11.09 11.18 -6.63
N TYR A 55 -11.14 10.09 -5.87
CA TYR A 55 -10.85 10.09 -4.43
C TYR A 55 -9.38 10.43 -4.14
N ASP A 56 -8.44 9.97 -4.96
CA ASP A 56 -7.02 10.31 -4.80
C ASP A 56 -6.75 11.82 -4.98
N ARG A 57 -7.44 12.47 -5.93
CA ARG A 57 -7.35 13.92 -6.11
C ARG A 57 -7.92 14.67 -4.90
N ASP A 58 -9.08 14.25 -4.42
CA ASP A 58 -9.73 14.85 -3.24
C ASP A 58 -8.85 14.72 -1.98
N GLY A 59 -8.34 13.51 -1.70
CA GLY A 59 -7.46 13.28 -0.55
C GLY A 59 -6.13 14.03 -0.62
N LYS A 60 -5.58 14.28 -1.82
CA LYS A 60 -4.40 15.15 -2.00
C LYS A 60 -4.72 16.62 -1.76
N LEU A 61 -5.88 17.09 -2.22
CA LEU A 61 -6.35 18.46 -1.99
C LEU A 61 -6.57 18.72 -0.50
N ALA A 62 -7.23 17.80 0.21
CA ALA A 62 -7.46 17.90 1.65
C ALA A 62 -6.16 17.97 2.47
N ARG A 63 -5.10 17.25 2.05
CA ARG A 63 -3.78 17.31 2.70
C ARG A 63 -3.00 18.59 2.36
N GLY A 64 -3.18 19.16 1.18
CA GLY A 64 -2.56 20.43 0.78
C GLY A 64 -3.14 21.64 1.52
N LEU A 65 -4.44 21.62 1.82
CA LEU A 65 -5.13 22.69 2.55
C LEU A 65 -4.80 22.74 4.05
N GLY A 66 -4.20 21.68 4.61
CA GLY A 66 -3.77 21.62 6.01
C GLY A 66 -2.32 22.03 6.27
N ALA A 67 -1.56 22.40 5.24
CA ALA A 67 -0.14 22.76 5.34
C ALA A 67 0.13 24.28 5.40
N GLU A 68 -0.92 25.11 5.34
CA GLU A 68 -0.83 26.58 5.46
C GLU A 68 -1.51 27.14 6.73
N GLY A 69 -1.59 26.35 7.80
CA GLY A 69 -2.14 26.75 9.10
C GLY A 69 -1.11 26.78 10.22
#